data_AF-A0A842CV04-F1
#
_entry.id   AF-A0A842CV04-F1
#
_cell.length_a   1.000
_cell.length_b   1.000
_cell.length_c   1.000
_cell.angle_alpha   90.00
_cell.angle_beta   90.00
_cell.angle_gamma   90.00
#
_symmetry.space_group_name_H-M   'P 1'
#
loop_
_entity.id
_entity.type
_entity.pdbx_description
1 polymer ?
#
loop_
_entity_poly.entity_id
_entity_poly.type
_entity_poly.pdbx_seq_one_letter_code
_entity_poly.pdbx_strand_id
1 'polypeptide(L)'
;MNTSNWIAFGALLVSVISVISSIAIARSSDKKHVSTSEWEKYKEKQRKRELIDRKHAEEKNRRVSLMPYFHLSVNEDIYLKGSTDDELIILPISLENLGKEAATNVSLISFKPNDDSVDNYFRTSGSKENIHYVHDYFHTHFARPGELVNFSAWCEKHDHPCNVYFKLGFTDLIGNYYEQEFRVQYWLKNSTKFSINNWSGLP
;
A
#
# COMPACT_ATOMS: atom_id res chain seq x y z
N MET A 1 59.59 -29.64 -70.52
CA MET A 1 58.93 -29.29 -69.24
C MET A 1 57.80 -30.27 -69.01
N ASN A 2 57.84 -31.05 -67.93
CA ASN A 2 56.93 -32.18 -67.71
C ASN A 2 55.59 -31.74 -67.09
N THR A 3 54.50 -32.21 -67.68
CA THR A 3 53.10 -32.03 -67.24
C THR A 3 52.87 -32.46 -65.79
N SER A 4 53.63 -33.45 -65.30
CA SER A 4 53.62 -33.92 -63.90
C SER A 4 53.94 -32.81 -62.88
N ASN A 5 54.84 -31.89 -63.19
CA ASN A 5 55.23 -30.83 -62.25
C ASN A 5 54.14 -29.76 -62.12
N TRP A 6 53.37 -29.52 -63.19
CA TRP A 6 52.24 -28.60 -63.18
C TRP A 6 51.05 -29.16 -62.41
N ILE A 7 50.79 -30.47 -62.51
CA ILE A 7 49.75 -31.15 -61.73
C ILE A 7 50.12 -31.13 -60.24
N ALA A 8 51.37 -31.43 -59.90
CA ALA A 8 51.86 -31.37 -58.52
C ALA A 8 51.77 -29.96 -57.93
N PHE A 9 52.13 -28.93 -58.71
CA PHE A 9 52.00 -27.53 -58.30
C PHE A 9 50.53 -27.10 -58.10
N GLY A 10 49.63 -27.52 -58.99
CA GLY A 10 48.19 -27.27 -58.85
C GLY A 10 47.60 -27.93 -57.61
N ALA A 11 47.98 -29.18 -57.32
CA ALA A 11 47.54 -29.89 -56.11
C ALA A 11 48.03 -29.21 -54.82
N LEU A 12 49.24 -28.67 -54.84
CA LEU A 12 49.84 -27.96 -53.71
C LEU A 12 49.15 -26.62 -53.45
N LEU A 13 48.74 -25.89 -54.50
CA LEU A 13 47.93 -24.68 -54.34
C LEU A 13 46.56 -24.96 -53.76
N VAL A 14 45.88 -26.02 -54.21
CA VAL A 14 44.56 -26.41 -53.69
C VAL A 14 44.63 -26.80 -52.21
N SER A 15 45.69 -27.50 -51.78
CA SER A 15 45.87 -27.87 -50.38
C SER A 15 46.19 -26.65 -49.48
N VAL A 16 46.98 -25.70 -49.96
CA VAL A 16 47.26 -24.45 -49.23
C VAL A 16 45.98 -23.62 -49.06
N ILE A 17 45.17 -23.51 -50.12
CA ILE A 17 43.90 -22.78 -50.06
C ILE A 17 42.93 -23.45 -49.07
N SER A 18 42.81 -24.78 -49.11
CA SER A 18 41.90 -25.50 -48.21
C SER A 18 42.28 -25.35 -46.72
N VAL A 19 43.58 -25.34 -46.41
CA VAL A 19 44.08 -25.09 -45.05
C VAL A 19 43.77 -23.67 -44.60
N ILE A 20 44.00 -22.66 -45.45
CA ILE A 20 43.70 -21.26 -45.13
C ILE A 20 42.19 -21.05 -44.90
N SER A 21 41.34 -21.62 -45.76
CA SER A 21 39.88 -21.56 -45.61
C SER A 21 39.42 -22.25 -44.31
N SER A 22 39.99 -23.40 -43.97
CA SER A 22 39.66 -24.13 -42.74
C SER A 22 40.00 -23.33 -41.48
N ILE A 23 41.17 -22.67 -41.45
CA ILE A 23 41.58 -21.81 -40.33
C ILE A 23 40.66 -20.58 -40.22
N ALA A 24 40.26 -19.97 -41.34
CA ALA A 24 39.34 -18.84 -41.34
C ALA A 24 37.94 -19.21 -40.83
N ILE A 25 37.43 -20.38 -41.22
CA ILE A 25 36.14 -20.91 -40.75
C ILE A 25 36.20 -21.22 -39.26
N ALA A 26 37.26 -21.87 -38.77
CA ALA A 26 37.45 -22.18 -37.35
C ALA A 26 37.46 -20.89 -36.49
N ARG A 27 38.22 -19.86 -36.89
CA ARG A 27 38.25 -18.56 -36.19
C ARG A 27 36.91 -17.83 -36.22
N SER A 28 36.14 -17.94 -37.30
CA SER A 28 34.79 -17.37 -37.41
C SER A 28 33.79 -18.08 -36.50
N SER A 29 33.89 -19.41 -36.42
CA SER A 29 33.08 -20.24 -35.52
C SER A 29 33.33 -19.92 -34.05
N ASP A 30 34.59 -19.78 -33.63
CA ASP A 30 34.94 -19.40 -32.25
C ASP A 30 34.36 -18.04 -31.87
N LYS A 31 34.48 -17.04 -32.75
CA LYS A 31 33.89 -15.70 -32.49
C LYS A 31 32.38 -15.75 -32.33
N LYS A 32 31.68 -16.54 -33.15
CA LYS A 32 30.22 -16.76 -33.00
C LYS A 32 29.91 -17.47 -31.69
N HIS A 33 30.67 -18.51 -31.32
CA HIS A 33 30.45 -19.25 -30.08
C HIS A 33 30.65 -18.37 -28.84
N VAL A 34 31.71 -17.55 -28.81
CA VAL A 34 31.97 -16.59 -27.73
C VAL A 34 30.84 -15.56 -27.64
N SER A 35 30.46 -14.94 -28.75
CA SER A 35 29.36 -13.96 -28.79
C SER A 35 28.02 -14.56 -28.35
N THR A 36 27.74 -15.81 -28.74
CA THR A 36 26.52 -16.53 -28.33
C THR A 36 26.54 -16.82 -26.83
N SER A 37 27.67 -17.30 -26.29
CA SER A 37 27.84 -17.54 -24.85
C SER A 37 27.71 -16.23 -24.03
N GLU A 38 28.25 -15.12 -24.51
CA GLU A 38 28.10 -13.82 -23.85
C GLU A 38 26.66 -13.33 -23.85
N TRP A 39 25.94 -13.52 -24.96
CA TRP A 39 24.53 -13.21 -25.08
C TRP A 39 23.65 -14.07 -24.15
N GLU A 40 23.95 -15.36 -24.02
CA GLU A 40 23.28 -16.27 -23.08
C GLU A 40 23.52 -15.85 -21.63
N LYS A 41 24.77 -15.49 -21.27
CA LYS A 41 25.10 -14.96 -19.93
C LYS A 41 24.35 -13.66 -19.64
N TYR A 42 24.23 -12.78 -20.64
CA TYR A 42 23.46 -11.54 -20.50
C TYR A 42 21.98 -11.82 -20.26
N LYS A 43 21.35 -12.69 -21.06
CA LYS A 43 19.95 -13.11 -20.88
C LYS A 43 19.70 -13.71 -19.49
N GLU A 44 20.60 -14.59 -19.04
CA GLU A 44 20.48 -15.23 -17.72
C GLU A 44 20.58 -14.20 -16.59
N LYS A 45 21.46 -13.20 -16.72
CA LYS A 45 21.57 -12.09 -15.77
C LYS A 45 20.29 -11.26 -15.71
N GLN A 46 19.64 -11.01 -16.86
CA GLN A 46 18.35 -10.30 -16.90
C GLN A 46 17.23 -11.12 -16.24
N ARG A 47 17.11 -12.42 -16.57
CA ARG A 47 16.12 -13.30 -15.90
C ARG A 47 16.29 -13.32 -14.39
N LYS A 48 17.54 -13.38 -13.90
CA LYS A 48 17.81 -13.34 -12.45
C LYS A 48 17.36 -12.03 -11.82
N ARG A 49 17.56 -10.89 -12.49
CA ARG A 49 17.08 -9.58 -12.02
C ARG A 49 15.56 -9.53 -11.98
N GLU A 50 14.89 -9.92 -13.06
CA GLU A 50 13.42 -9.98 -13.12
C GLU A 50 12.84 -10.88 -12.01
N LEU A 51 13.50 -11.99 -11.70
CA LEU A 51 13.06 -12.92 -10.66
C LEU A 51 13.22 -12.34 -9.25
N ILE A 52 14.28 -11.55 -9.02
CA ILE A 52 14.51 -10.80 -7.77
C ILE A 52 13.47 -9.68 -7.63
N ASP A 53 13.26 -8.89 -8.68
CA ASP A 53 12.27 -7.79 -8.69
C ASP A 53 10.86 -8.32 -8.46
N ARG A 54 10.51 -9.45 -9.10
CA ARG A 54 9.22 -10.12 -8.87
C ARG A 54 9.06 -10.59 -7.44
N LYS A 55 10.10 -11.21 -6.85
CA LYS A 55 10.08 -11.60 -5.43
C LYS A 55 9.87 -10.40 -4.51
N HIS A 56 10.55 -9.27 -4.76
CA HIS A 56 10.36 -8.06 -3.99
C HIS A 56 8.95 -7.47 -4.14
N ALA A 57 8.40 -7.49 -5.35
CA ALA A 57 7.03 -7.05 -5.61
C ALA A 57 5.98 -7.97 -4.93
N GLU A 58 6.17 -9.29 -5.01
CA GLU A 58 5.36 -10.28 -4.31
C GLU A 58 5.45 -10.10 -2.80
N GLU A 59 6.64 -9.88 -2.24
CA GLU A 59 6.84 -9.63 -0.81
C GLU A 59 6.19 -8.32 -0.35
N LYS A 60 6.30 -7.26 -1.15
CA LYS A 60 5.62 -5.98 -0.91
C LYS A 60 4.11 -6.15 -0.93
N ASN A 61 3.55 -6.83 -1.93
CA ASN A 61 2.13 -7.13 -2.01
C ASN A 61 1.67 -8.02 -0.83
N ARG A 62 2.53 -8.94 -0.38
CA ARG A 62 2.24 -9.77 0.80
C ARG A 62 2.18 -8.92 2.08
N ARG A 63 3.11 -7.98 2.27
CA ARG A 63 3.10 -7.05 3.40
C ARG A 63 1.85 -6.17 3.41
N VAL A 64 1.46 -5.61 2.26
CA VAL A 64 0.20 -4.84 2.13
C VAL A 64 -1.02 -5.70 2.51
N SER A 65 -1.00 -7.01 2.24
CA SER A 65 -2.08 -7.92 2.65
C SER A 65 -2.06 -8.33 4.14
N LEU A 66 -1.02 -7.97 4.88
CA LEU A 66 -0.78 -8.39 6.27
C LEU A 66 -0.99 -7.25 7.29
N MET A 67 -0.86 -6.00 6.86
CA MET A 67 -0.95 -4.82 7.73
C MET A 67 -2.31 -4.75 8.44
N PRO A 68 -2.37 -4.30 9.71
CA PRO A 68 -3.63 -3.88 10.31
C PRO A 68 -4.19 -2.69 9.50
N TYR A 69 -5.49 -2.70 9.26
CA TYR A 69 -6.20 -1.54 8.73
C TYR A 69 -7.64 -1.60 9.20
N PHE A 70 -8.23 -0.44 9.45
CA PHE A 70 -9.55 -0.36 10.05
C PHE A 70 -10.61 -0.01 9.01
N HIS A 71 -11.75 -0.68 9.08
CA HIS A 71 -12.95 -0.31 8.35
C HIS A 71 -13.94 0.33 9.32
N LEU A 72 -14.62 1.37 8.85
CA LEU A 72 -15.66 2.01 9.62
C LEU A 72 -16.93 1.14 9.64
N SER A 73 -17.26 0.58 10.80
CA SER A 73 -18.38 -0.34 11.02
C SER A 73 -19.50 0.38 11.76
N VAL A 74 -20.25 1.25 11.07
CA VAL A 74 -21.23 2.14 11.72
C VAL A 74 -22.56 1.46 12.03
N ASN A 75 -22.55 0.65 13.08
CA ASN A 75 -23.68 -0.19 13.46
C ASN A 75 -24.58 0.44 14.53
N GLU A 76 -24.08 1.49 15.20
CA GLU A 76 -24.80 2.19 16.25
C GLU A 76 -25.47 3.47 15.71
N ASP A 77 -26.68 3.74 16.20
CA ASP A 77 -27.45 4.91 15.81
C ASP A 77 -26.94 6.16 16.54
N ILE A 78 -26.93 7.28 15.82
CA ILE A 78 -26.74 8.63 16.36
C ILE A 78 -27.94 8.96 17.26
N TYR A 79 -27.66 9.50 18.44
CA TYR A 79 -28.71 9.85 19.41
C TYR A 79 -28.48 11.22 20.03
N LEU A 80 -29.54 11.75 20.63
CA LEU A 80 -29.52 13.01 21.35
C LEU A 80 -29.36 12.76 22.85
N LYS A 81 -28.56 13.60 23.51
CA LYS A 81 -28.35 13.58 24.96
C LYS A 81 -28.43 15.01 25.49
N GLY A 82 -29.24 15.24 26.53
CA GLY A 82 -29.41 16.56 27.13
C GLY A 82 -30.87 16.92 27.38
N SER A 83 -31.09 18.15 27.84
CA SER A 83 -32.41 18.78 27.98
C SER A 83 -32.78 19.50 26.68
N THR A 84 -34.06 19.83 26.48
CA THR A 84 -34.59 20.42 25.24
C THR A 84 -33.84 21.67 24.74
N ASP A 85 -33.26 22.47 25.65
CA ASP A 85 -32.55 23.71 25.32
C ASP A 85 -31.03 23.51 25.09
N ASP A 86 -30.45 22.37 25.51
CA ASP A 86 -29.01 22.06 25.42
C ASP A 86 -28.79 20.62 24.89
N GLU A 87 -29.48 20.27 23.79
CA GLU A 87 -29.35 18.94 23.19
C GLU A 87 -28.00 18.79 22.48
N LEU A 88 -27.28 17.71 22.82
CA LEU A 88 -26.05 17.29 22.17
C LEU A 88 -26.33 16.12 21.25
N ILE A 89 -25.74 16.14 20.05
CA ILE A 89 -25.70 15.01 19.14
C ILE A 89 -24.52 14.14 19.54
N ILE A 90 -24.76 12.87 19.83
CA ILE A 90 -23.72 11.87 20.08
C ILE A 90 -23.56 11.00 18.84
N LEU A 91 -22.31 10.84 18.40
CA LEU A 91 -21.89 10.09 17.23
C LEU A 91 -21.08 8.87 17.70
N PRO A 92 -21.70 7.69 17.89
CA PRO A 92 -20.96 6.48 18.19
C PRO A 92 -20.20 5.99 16.96
N ILE A 93 -18.92 5.68 17.11
CA ILE A 93 -18.03 5.27 16.02
C ILE A 93 -17.36 3.94 16.40
N SER A 94 -17.61 2.93 15.57
CA SER A 94 -16.96 1.63 15.67
C SER A 94 -16.06 1.39 14.46
N LEU A 95 -14.86 0.86 14.72
CA LEU A 95 -13.85 0.57 13.71
C LEU A 95 -13.43 -0.89 13.83
N GLU A 96 -13.55 -1.65 12.75
CA GLU A 96 -13.17 -3.06 12.68
C GLU A 96 -11.80 -3.23 12.05
N ASN A 97 -10.89 -3.95 12.70
CA ASN A 97 -9.61 -4.30 12.07
C ASN A 97 -9.82 -5.41 11.02
N LEU A 98 -9.77 -5.05 9.74
CA LEU A 98 -9.85 -6.01 8.62
C LEU A 98 -8.48 -6.49 8.13
N GLY A 99 -7.40 -6.03 8.77
CA GLY A 99 -6.06 -6.54 8.54
C GLY A 99 -5.87 -7.97 9.04
N LYS A 100 -4.79 -8.61 8.61
CA LYS A 100 -4.46 -9.98 9.09
C LYS A 100 -3.63 -9.99 10.36
N GLU A 101 -3.08 -8.84 10.74
CA GLU A 101 -2.34 -8.65 11.98
C GLU A 101 -3.12 -7.81 12.98
N ALA A 102 -2.75 -7.92 14.26
CA ALA A 102 -3.36 -7.14 15.31
C ALA A 102 -2.80 -5.72 15.33
N ALA A 103 -3.67 -4.75 15.59
CA ALA A 103 -3.33 -3.36 15.84
C ALA A 103 -3.19 -3.13 17.35
N THR A 104 -2.11 -2.47 17.76
CA THR A 104 -1.81 -2.05 19.12
C THR A 104 -1.69 -0.52 19.18
N ASN A 105 -1.75 0.06 20.38
CA ASN A 105 -1.62 1.51 20.61
C ASN A 105 -2.59 2.35 19.76
N VAL A 106 -3.80 1.80 19.55
CA VAL A 106 -4.83 2.45 18.75
C VAL A 106 -5.28 3.73 19.45
N SER A 107 -5.12 4.88 18.80
CA SER A 107 -5.45 6.19 19.36
C SER A 107 -5.90 7.19 18.30
N LEU A 108 -6.62 8.23 18.71
CA LEU A 108 -6.95 9.36 17.83
C LEU A 108 -5.72 10.25 17.64
N ILE A 109 -5.48 10.70 16.40
CA ILE A 109 -4.39 11.64 16.09
C ILE A 109 -4.97 13.04 15.97
N SER A 110 -4.36 14.00 16.66
CA SER A 110 -4.72 15.42 16.56
C SER A 110 -4.34 15.99 15.18
N PHE A 111 -5.25 16.75 14.57
CA PHE A 111 -4.95 17.54 13.36
C PHE A 111 -4.05 18.75 13.66
N LYS A 112 -3.92 19.15 14.93
CA LYS A 112 -3.07 20.25 15.39
C LYS A 112 -2.25 19.79 16.61
N PRO A 113 -1.14 19.05 16.39
CA PRO A 113 -0.37 18.44 17.48
C PRO A 113 0.38 19.45 18.37
N ASN A 114 0.55 20.70 17.93
CA ASN A 114 1.27 21.75 18.66
C ASN A 114 0.33 22.79 19.32
N ASP A 115 -0.96 22.50 19.33
CA ASP A 115 -1.98 23.33 19.94
C ASP A 115 -2.41 22.62 21.23
N ASP A 116 -2.13 23.22 22.39
CA ASP A 116 -2.44 22.64 23.71
C ASP A 116 -3.96 22.51 23.98
N SER A 117 -4.81 22.90 23.01
CA SER A 117 -6.24 22.61 23.07
C SER A 117 -6.50 21.11 22.86
N VAL A 118 -7.10 20.51 23.89
CA VAL A 118 -7.24 19.07 24.11
C VAL A 118 -8.07 18.35 23.02
N ASP A 119 -8.84 19.08 22.20
CA ASP A 119 -9.91 18.49 21.38
C ASP A 119 -9.81 18.73 19.86
N ASN A 120 -8.60 18.69 19.30
CA ASN A 120 -8.39 18.85 17.84
C ASN A 120 -8.31 17.52 17.06
N TYR A 121 -9.03 16.49 17.52
CA TYR A 121 -9.06 15.17 16.84
C TYR A 121 -9.96 15.13 15.61
N PHE A 122 -10.85 16.12 15.46
CA PHE A 122 -11.84 16.15 14.40
C PHE A 122 -11.68 17.38 13.51
N ARG A 123 -12.14 17.24 12.26
CA ARG A 123 -12.32 18.34 11.32
C ARG A 123 -13.68 18.22 10.65
N THR A 124 -14.46 19.28 10.68
CA THR A 124 -15.79 19.33 10.05
C THR A 124 -15.71 20.11 8.74
N SER A 125 -16.24 19.55 7.65
CA SER A 125 -16.26 20.25 6.36
C SER A 125 -17.12 21.52 6.43
N GLY A 126 -16.62 22.62 5.86
CA GLY A 126 -17.37 23.87 5.77
C GLY A 126 -17.32 24.76 7.01
N SER A 127 -16.72 24.29 8.12
CA SER A 127 -16.45 25.10 9.30
C SER A 127 -14.96 25.46 9.40
N LYS A 128 -14.66 26.68 9.83
CA LYS A 128 -13.29 27.09 10.20
C LYS A 128 -12.90 26.59 11.59
N GLU A 129 -13.89 26.33 12.43
CA GLU A 129 -13.74 25.88 13.81
C GLU A 129 -14.20 24.43 13.93
N ASN A 130 -13.55 23.67 14.81
CA ASN A 130 -13.97 22.30 15.10
C ASN A 130 -15.26 22.37 15.93
N ILE A 131 -16.31 21.69 15.50
CA ILE A 131 -17.57 21.60 16.25
C ILE A 131 -17.78 20.20 16.83
N HIS A 132 -16.88 19.27 16.55
CA HIS A 132 -16.93 17.87 16.97
C HIS A 132 -15.83 17.60 18.00
N TYR A 133 -16.23 17.07 19.15
CA TYR A 133 -15.36 16.85 20.29
C TYR A 133 -15.45 15.41 20.76
N VAL A 134 -14.43 14.92 21.48
CA VAL A 134 -14.47 13.56 22.04
C VAL A 134 -15.54 13.51 23.14
N HIS A 135 -16.41 12.49 23.11
CA HIS A 135 -17.35 12.18 24.19
C HIS A 135 -16.79 11.04 25.04
N ASP A 136 -16.84 9.80 24.54
CA ASP A 136 -16.17 8.66 25.16
C ASP A 136 -14.94 8.28 24.34
N TYR A 137 -13.78 8.25 24.99
CA TYR A 137 -12.56 7.76 24.35
C TYR A 137 -12.57 6.22 24.26
N PHE A 138 -11.57 5.67 23.55
CA PHE A 138 -11.42 4.23 23.38
C PHE A 138 -11.37 3.48 24.72
N HIS A 139 -12.27 2.51 24.88
CA HIS A 139 -12.24 1.58 26.01
C HIS A 139 -11.10 0.56 25.90
N THR A 140 -10.65 0.25 24.67
CA THR A 140 -9.52 -0.64 24.35
C THR A 140 -8.65 0.00 23.27
N HIS A 141 -7.33 -0.13 23.42
CA HIS A 141 -6.32 0.45 22.51
C HIS A 141 -5.66 -0.64 21.66
N PHE A 142 -6.36 -1.75 21.45
CA PHE A 142 -5.89 -2.94 20.73
C PHE A 142 -7.06 -3.61 20.00
N ALA A 143 -6.79 -4.15 18.82
CA ALA A 143 -7.75 -4.93 18.02
C ALA A 143 -7.07 -6.04 17.23
N ARG A 144 -7.46 -7.29 17.45
CA ARG A 144 -7.13 -8.42 16.57
C ARG A 144 -7.92 -8.33 15.26
N PRO A 145 -7.54 -9.11 14.23
CA PRO A 145 -8.36 -9.27 13.03
C PRO A 145 -9.82 -9.59 13.38
N GLY A 146 -10.75 -8.79 12.87
CA GLY A 146 -12.19 -8.89 13.11
C GLY A 146 -12.70 -8.27 14.42
N GLU A 147 -11.82 -7.74 15.28
CA GLU A 147 -12.23 -7.04 16.50
C GLU A 147 -12.54 -5.56 16.24
N LEU A 148 -13.42 -5.01 17.07
CA LEU A 148 -13.86 -3.62 17.03
C LEU A 148 -13.16 -2.79 18.11
N VAL A 149 -12.80 -1.55 17.76
CA VAL A 149 -12.56 -0.47 18.71
C VAL A 149 -13.68 0.55 18.59
N ASN A 150 -14.13 1.07 19.73
CA ASN A 150 -15.26 1.99 19.80
C ASN A 150 -14.86 3.25 20.54
N PHE A 151 -15.31 4.39 20.03
CA PHE A 151 -15.28 5.69 20.69
C PHE A 151 -16.52 6.48 20.26
N SER A 152 -16.77 7.62 20.89
CA SER A 152 -17.85 8.50 20.47
C SER A 152 -17.40 9.95 20.41
N ALA A 153 -18.03 10.70 19.50
CA ALA A 153 -17.88 12.15 19.42
C ALA A 153 -19.20 12.83 19.80
N TRP A 154 -19.13 14.08 20.25
CA TRP A 154 -20.30 14.92 20.45
C TRP A 154 -20.18 16.25 19.71
N CYS A 155 -21.33 16.86 19.42
CA CYS A 155 -21.43 18.26 19.03
C CYS A 155 -22.75 18.84 19.52
N GLU A 156 -22.86 20.18 19.53
CA GLU A 156 -24.14 20.84 19.69
C GLU A 156 -25.11 20.43 18.57
N LYS A 157 -26.40 20.41 18.88
CA LYS A 157 -27.43 20.09 17.89
C LYS A 157 -27.45 21.10 16.75
N HIS A 158 -27.53 20.57 15.53
CA HIS A 158 -27.66 21.36 14.32
C HIS A 158 -28.52 20.62 13.28
N ASP A 159 -29.02 21.37 12.30
CA ASP A 159 -30.01 20.89 11.33
C ASP A 159 -29.45 20.66 9.92
N HIS A 160 -28.14 20.70 9.74
CA HIS A 160 -27.48 20.59 8.43
C HIS A 160 -26.66 19.29 8.31
N PRO A 161 -26.43 18.78 7.08
CA PRO A 161 -25.57 17.61 6.90
C PRO A 161 -24.11 17.97 7.21
N CYS A 162 -23.43 17.09 7.94
CA CYS A 162 -22.01 17.27 8.27
C CYS A 162 -21.15 16.15 7.71
N ASN A 163 -19.95 16.50 7.26
CA ASN A 163 -18.86 15.57 6.99
C ASN A 163 -17.80 15.76 8.07
N VAL A 164 -17.53 14.73 8.85
CA VAL A 164 -16.57 14.74 9.94
C VAL A 164 -15.39 13.86 9.57
N TYR A 165 -14.19 14.40 9.70
CA TYR A 165 -12.93 13.72 9.44
C TYR A 165 -12.19 13.49 10.75
N PHE A 166 -11.56 12.33 10.89
CA PHE A 166 -10.67 12.00 12.00
C PHE A 166 -9.54 11.09 11.54
N LYS A 167 -8.49 10.99 12.34
CA LYS A 167 -7.34 10.14 12.07
C LYS A 167 -7.11 9.16 13.21
N LEU A 168 -6.73 7.95 12.85
CA LEU A 168 -6.34 6.89 13.77
C LEU A 168 -4.85 6.61 13.63
N GLY A 169 -4.15 6.54 14.75
CA GLY A 169 -2.76 6.09 14.84
C GLY A 169 -2.72 4.73 15.53
N PHE A 170 -1.89 3.82 15.02
CA PHE A 170 -1.74 2.48 15.60
C PHE A 170 -0.42 1.83 15.17
N THR A 171 -0.02 0.77 15.86
CA THR A 171 1.18 -0.02 15.58
C THR A 171 0.85 -1.49 15.34
N ASP A 172 1.60 -2.18 14.47
CA ASP A 172 1.58 -3.64 14.46
C ASP A 172 2.35 -4.24 15.65
N LEU A 173 2.38 -5.58 15.74
CA LEU A 173 3.11 -6.29 16.81
C LEU A 173 4.63 -6.19 16.71
N ILE A 174 5.16 -5.78 15.55
CA ILE A 174 6.60 -5.63 15.30
C ILE A 174 7.04 -4.18 15.54
N GLY A 175 6.09 -3.26 15.73
CA GLY A 175 6.31 -1.86 16.07
C GLY A 175 6.27 -0.90 14.88
N ASN A 176 5.79 -1.32 13.71
CA ASN A 176 5.57 -0.38 12.60
C ASN A 176 4.37 0.51 12.92
N TYR A 177 4.53 1.83 12.76
CA TYR A 177 3.47 2.82 13.01
C TYR A 177 2.71 3.16 11.73
N TYR A 178 1.40 3.31 11.86
CA TYR A 178 0.44 3.55 10.80
C TYR A 178 -0.49 4.71 11.16
N GLU A 179 -0.88 5.48 10.15
CA GLU A 179 -1.91 6.52 10.26
C GLU A 179 -2.99 6.28 9.22
N GLN A 180 -4.25 6.37 9.65
CA GLN A 180 -5.38 6.16 8.75
C GLN A 180 -6.42 7.26 8.94
N GLU A 181 -6.80 7.93 7.85
CA GLU A 181 -7.85 8.96 7.85
C GLU A 181 -9.22 8.36 7.52
N PHE A 182 -10.23 8.88 8.18
CA PHE A 182 -11.63 8.48 8.04
C PHE A 182 -12.51 9.68 7.75
N ARG A 183 -13.63 9.42 7.06
CA ARG A 183 -14.72 10.38 6.89
C ARG A 183 -16.05 9.71 7.23
N VAL A 184 -16.80 10.33 8.12
CA VAL A 184 -18.21 10.00 8.40
C VAL A 184 -19.12 11.13 7.96
N GLN A 185 -20.27 10.79 7.40
CA GLN A 185 -21.30 11.76 7.06
C GLN A 185 -22.60 11.44 7.79
N TYR A 186 -23.28 12.46 8.30
CA TYR A 186 -24.60 12.29 8.92
C TYR A 186 -25.50 13.50 8.73
N TRP A 187 -26.80 13.29 8.90
CA TRP A 187 -27.81 14.34 8.95
C TRP A 187 -29.00 13.90 9.79
N LEU A 188 -29.01 14.30 11.06
CA LEU A 188 -29.96 13.80 12.06
C LEU A 188 -31.43 14.04 11.68
N LYS A 189 -31.73 15.16 11.01
CA LYS A 189 -33.08 15.49 10.53
C LYS A 189 -33.66 14.44 9.56
N ASN A 190 -32.78 13.78 8.79
CA ASN A 190 -33.19 12.80 7.79
C ASN A 190 -33.01 11.35 8.26
N SER A 191 -32.02 11.09 9.11
CA SER A 191 -31.68 9.74 9.56
C SER A 191 -30.87 9.79 10.86
N THR A 192 -31.18 8.90 11.80
CA THR A 192 -30.34 8.61 12.98
C THR A 192 -29.13 7.76 12.62
N LYS A 193 -29.04 7.26 11.39
CA LYS A 193 -27.88 6.50 10.89
C LYS A 193 -26.91 7.38 10.13
N PHE A 194 -25.64 7.01 10.18
CA PHE A 194 -24.63 7.56 9.28
C PHE A 194 -24.93 7.22 7.82
N SER A 195 -24.44 8.07 6.93
CA SER A 195 -24.49 7.89 5.48
C SER A 195 -23.71 6.64 5.06
N ILE A 196 -24.11 6.02 3.95
CA ILE A 196 -23.37 4.89 3.35
C ILE A 196 -22.07 5.38 2.69
N ASN A 197 -21.97 6.68 2.37
CA ASN A 197 -20.83 7.29 1.68
C ASN A 197 -19.63 7.59 2.59
N ASN A 198 -19.41 6.76 3.62
CA ASN A 198 -18.25 6.90 4.48
C ASN A 198 -16.98 6.43 3.77
N TRP A 199 -15.84 6.92 4.21
CA TRP A 199 -14.55 6.60 3.60
C TRP A 199 -13.52 6.23 4.67
N SER A 200 -12.74 5.21 4.37
CA SER A 200 -11.57 4.78 5.13
C SER A 200 -10.38 4.78 4.19
N GLY A 201 -9.33 5.54 4.49
CA GLY A 201 -8.06 5.45 3.77
C GLY A 201 -7.39 4.10 4.01
N LEU A 202 -6.47 3.68 3.14
CA LEU A 202 -5.51 2.65 3.53
C LEU A 202 -4.34 3.33 4.27
N PRO A 203 -3.82 2.70 5.34
CA PRO A 203 -2.63 3.20 6.04
C PRO A 203 -1.34 3.11 5.20
#